data_AF-A0A7K3Y3E1-F1
#
_entry.id   AF-A0A7K3Y3E1-F1
#
_cell.length_a   1.000
_cell.length_b   1.000
_cell.length_c   1.000
_cell.angle_alpha   90.00
_cell.angle_beta   90.00
_cell.angle_gamma   90.00
#
_symmetry.space_group_name_H-M   'P 1'
#
loop_
_entity.id
_entity.type
_entity.pdbx_description
1 polymer ?
#
loop_
_entity_poly.entity_id
_entity_poly.type
_entity_poly.pdbx_seq_one_letter_code
_entity_poly.pdbx_strand_id
1 'polypeptide(L)'
;MDISRLKYRVEVLGSDGEIKRYGPFNEQKAREFFEVEESLGGTARIVRLEEGIQQRWEVLAGCGDWDHDEGRLRAKKEVEAHP
;
A
#
# COMPACT_ATOMS: atom_id res chain seq x y z
N MET A 1 -17.64 -16.30 -3.06
CA MET A 1 -16.54 -15.35 -2.83
C MET A 1 -16.67 -14.83 -1.41
N ASP A 2 -15.80 -15.30 -0.52
CA ASP A 2 -15.76 -14.83 0.88
C ASP A 2 -15.24 -13.40 0.94
N ILE A 3 -16.15 -12.46 1.17
CA ILE A 3 -15.84 -11.04 1.39
C ILE A 3 -14.90 -10.89 2.61
N SER A 4 -14.97 -11.82 3.57
CA SER A 4 -14.08 -11.93 4.75
C SER A 4 -12.59 -12.15 4.42
N ARG A 5 -12.25 -12.48 3.17
CA ARG A 5 -10.85 -12.62 2.71
C ARG A 5 -10.33 -11.40 1.96
N LEU A 6 -11.17 -10.38 1.75
CA LEU A 6 -10.80 -9.14 1.06
C LEU A 6 -10.06 -8.18 2.01
N LYS A 7 -8.90 -8.63 2.50
CA LYS A 7 -8.05 -7.88 3.46
C LYS A 7 -6.86 -7.20 2.79
N TYR A 8 -6.70 -7.35 1.48
CA TYR A 8 -5.51 -6.88 0.77
C TYR A 8 -5.88 -5.66 -0.06
N ARG A 9 -4.94 -4.73 -0.23
CA ARG A 9 -5.01 -3.63 -1.18
C ARG A 9 -3.66 -3.50 -1.86
N VAL A 10 -3.66 -2.95 -3.06
CA VAL A 10 -2.42 -2.58 -3.75
C VAL A 10 -2.35 -1.06 -3.81
N GLU A 11 -1.26 -0.49 -3.31
CA GLU A 11 -0.96 0.92 -3.46
C GLU A 11 0.02 1.08 -4.62
N VAL A 12 -0.30 1.96 -5.56
CA VAL A 12 0.55 2.30 -6.70
C VAL A 12 0.93 3.76 -6.59
N LEU A 13 2.22 4.04 -6.65
CA LEU A 13 2.74 5.39 -6.72
C LEU A 13 2.71 5.85 -8.18
N GLY A 14 1.86 6.84 -8.46
CA GLY A 14 1.81 7.49 -9.76
C GLY A 14 2.97 8.47 -9.94
N SER A 15 3.27 8.82 -11.18
CA SER A 15 4.35 9.76 -11.54
C SER A 15 4.18 11.17 -10.95
N ASP A 16 2.96 11.55 -10.54
CA ASP A 16 2.65 12.82 -9.89
C ASP A 16 2.89 12.79 -8.35
N GLY A 17 3.32 11.65 -7.81
CA GLY A 17 3.44 11.42 -6.36
C GLY A 17 2.11 11.06 -5.69
N GLU A 18 1.04 10.89 -6.45
CA GLU A 18 -0.24 10.38 -5.94
C GLU A 18 -0.18 8.88 -5.67
N ILE A 19 -0.59 8.47 -4.47
CA ILE A 19 -0.73 7.05 -4.10
C ILE A 19 -2.15 6.60 -4.44
N LYS A 20 -2.29 5.82 -5.51
CA LYS A 20 -3.55 5.18 -5.91
C LYS A 20 -3.74 3.88 -5.15
N ARG A 21 -4.89 3.72 -4.49
CA ARG A 21 -5.20 2.55 -3.67
C ARG A 21 -6.26 1.69 -4.36
N TYR A 22 -5.89 0.47 -4.71
CA TYR A 22 -6.75 -0.49 -5.40
C TYR A 22 -7.18 -1.59 -4.43
N GLY A 23 -8.47 -1.91 -4.42
CA GLY A 23 -9.04 -2.98 -3.60
C GLY A 23 -10.35 -2.55 -2.93
N PRO A 24 -10.83 -3.32 -1.94
CA PRO A 24 -10.17 -4.47 -1.31
C PRO A 24 -10.14 -5.73 -2.19
N PHE A 25 -9.05 -6.50 -2.10
CA PHE A 25 -8.76 -7.72 -2.84
C PHE A 25 -8.47 -8.89 -1.89
N ASN A 26 -8.56 -10.12 -2.43
CA ASN A 26 -7.97 -11.29 -1.80
C ASN A 26 -6.46 -11.34 -2.09
N GLU A 27 -5.73 -12.22 -1.40
CA GLU A 27 -4.28 -12.34 -1.54
C GLU A 27 -3.84 -12.63 -2.99
N GLN A 28 -4.47 -13.59 -3.66
CA GLN A 28 -4.13 -13.97 -5.03
C GLN A 28 -4.29 -12.78 -5.98
N LYS A 29 -5.45 -12.11 -5.95
CA LYS A 29 -5.75 -10.98 -6.83
C LYS A 29 -4.89 -9.77 -6.56
N ALA A 30 -4.54 -9.51 -5.29
CA ALA A 30 -3.59 -8.44 -4.95
C ALA A 30 -2.19 -8.74 -5.51
N ARG A 31 -1.77 -10.00 -5.45
CA ARG A 31 -0.49 -10.45 -5.99
C ARG A 31 -0.44 -10.40 -7.51
N GLU A 32 -1.49 -10.86 -8.19
CA GLU A 32 -1.63 -10.75 -9.64
C GLU A 32 -1.56 -9.29 -10.11
N PHE A 33 -2.27 -8.38 -9.44
CA PHE A 33 -2.24 -6.96 -9.77
C PHE A 33 -0.86 -6.35 -9.55
N PHE A 34 -0.21 -6.68 -8.42
CA PHE A 34 1.13 -6.21 -8.11
C PHE A 34 2.16 -6.67 -9.15
N GLU A 35 2.10 -7.93 -9.57
CA GLU A 35 3.02 -8.49 -10.58
C GLU A 35 2.86 -7.81 -11.94
N VAL A 36 1.62 -7.45 -12.32
CA VAL A 36 1.36 -6.66 -13.52
C VAL A 36 1.99 -5.27 -13.41
N GLU A 37 1.79 -4.55 -12.31
CA GLU A 37 2.37 -3.21 -12.12
C GLU A 37 3.90 -3.25 -12.08
N GLU A 38 4.49 -4.25 -11.43
CA GLU A 38 5.94 -4.50 -11.42
C GLU A 38 6.47 -4.75 -12.84
N SER A 39 5.80 -5.60 -13.61
CA SER A 39 6.20 -5.89 -15.00
C SER A 39 6.09 -4.67 -15.91
N LEU A 40 5.23 -3.70 -15.58
CA LEU A 40 5.12 -2.43 -16.29
C LEU A 40 6.19 -1.41 -15.85
N GLY A 41 7.06 -1.77 -14.90
CA GLY A 41 8.06 -0.88 -14.31
C GLY A 41 7.45 0.16 -13.38
N GLY A 42 6.23 -0.07 -12.89
CA GLY A 42 5.55 0.79 -11.94
C GLY A 42 6.11 0.65 -10.52
N THR A 43 5.74 1.59 -9.65
CA THR A 43 6.04 1.53 -8.22
C THR A 43 4.77 1.10 -7.50
N ALA A 44 4.73 -0.15 -7.05
CA ALA A 44 3.54 -0.78 -6.45
C ALA A 44 3.90 -1.44 -5.11
N ARG A 45 2.94 -1.55 -4.19
CA ARG A 45 3.09 -2.33 -2.95
C ARG A 45 1.78 -2.96 -2.52
N ILE A 46 1.85 -4.19 -2.00
CA ILE A 46 0.73 -4.89 -1.42
C ILE A 46 0.66 -4.54 0.06
N VAL A 47 -0.50 -4.08 0.50
CA VAL A 47 -0.82 -3.87 1.92
C VAL A 47 -1.92 -4.81 2.37
N ARG A 48 -1.81 -5.31 3.59
CA ARG A 48 -2.81 -6.16 4.23
C ARG A 48 -3.37 -5.47 5.47
N LEU A 49 -4.69 -5.50 5.60
CA LEU A 49 -5.42 -5.09 6.78
C LEU A 49 -5.27 -6.16 7.85
N GLU A 50 -4.61 -5.81 8.95
CA GLU A 50 -4.64 -6.58 10.17
C GLU A 50 -5.92 -6.26 10.96
N GLU A 51 -6.70 -7.30 11.25
CA GLU A 51 -7.84 -7.21 12.16
C GLU A 51 -7.34 -7.44 13.59
N GLY A 52 -6.97 -6.35 14.26
CA GLY A 52 -6.63 -6.29 15.68
C GLY A 52 -7.38 -5.15 16.39
N ILE A 53 -6.94 -4.79 17.60
CA ILE A 53 -7.53 -3.68 18.39
C ILE A 53 -7.43 -2.33 17.62
N GLN A 54 -6.46 -2.21 16.70
CA GLN A 54 -6.34 -1.10 15.76
C GLN A 54 -6.26 -1.64 14.33
N GLN A 55 -7.05 -1.07 13.42
CA GLN A 55 -6.97 -1.35 11.99
C GLN A 55 -5.64 -0.82 11.45
N ARG A 56 -4.65 -1.70 11.28
CA ARG A 56 -3.32 -1.37 10.75
C ARG A 56 -3.15 -2.00 9.37
N TRP A 57 -2.59 -1.23 8.46
CA TRP A 57 -2.20 -1.70 7.12
C TRP A 57 -0.71 -2.02 7.15
N GLU A 58 -0.38 -3.30 6.99
CA GLU A 58 1.01 -3.78 6.93
C GLU A 58 1.42 -4.00 5.47
N VAL A 59 2.60 -3.52 5.10
CA VAL A 59 3.16 -3.73 3.76
C VAL A 59 3.72 -5.15 3.70
N LEU A 60 3.18 -5.97 2.79
CA LEU A 60 3.63 -7.36 2.58
C LEU A 60 4.72 -7.48 1.52
N ALA A 61 4.62 -6.68 0.47
CA ALA A 61 5.55 -6.68 -0.65
C ALA A 61 5.55 -5.29 -1.30
N GLY A 62 6.68 -4.85 -1.81
CA GLY A 62 6.84 -3.57 -2.49
C GLY A 62 7.84 -3.70 -3.64
N CYS A 63 7.60 -2.97 -4.71
CA CYS A 63 8.47 -2.83 -5.88
C CYS A 63 8.53 -1.37 -6.31
N GLY A 64 9.68 -0.95 -6.83
CA GLY A 64 9.98 0.44 -7.17
C GLY A 64 10.46 1.29 -5.99
N ASP A 65 10.69 2.57 -6.25
CA ASP A 65 11.24 3.50 -5.26
C ASP A 65 10.12 4.09 -4.39
N TRP A 66 9.95 3.52 -3.19
CA TRP A 66 9.03 4.01 -2.17
C TRP A 66 9.71 4.92 -1.13
N ASP A 67 11.04 5.01 -1.18
CA ASP A 67 11.89 5.62 -0.15
C ASP A 67 11.65 7.13 0.00
N HIS A 68 11.19 7.79 -1.06
CA HIS A 68 10.92 9.24 -1.05
C HIS A 68 9.70 9.65 -0.19
N ASP A 69 8.71 8.77 0.02
CA ASP A 69 7.45 9.14 0.69
C ASP A 69 7.34 8.63 2.14
N GLU A 70 8.10 7.60 2.53
CA GLU A 70 8.12 7.15 3.94
C GLU A 70 8.76 8.18 4.87
N GLY A 71 9.83 8.85 4.41
CA GLY A 71 10.43 9.99 5.09
C GLY A 71 9.46 11.18 5.21
N ARG A 72 8.61 11.38 4.19
CA ARG A 72 7.59 12.44 4.20
C ARG A 72 6.45 12.12 5.15
N LEU A 73 5.95 10.87 5.21
CA LEU A 73 4.91 10.42 6.15
C LEU A 73 5.37 10.46 7.62
N ARG A 74 6.64 10.15 7.90
CA ARG A 74 7.25 10.41 9.21
C ARG A 74 7.36 11.91 9.51
N ALA A 75 7.78 12.73 8.55
CA ALA A 75 7.86 14.17 8.73
C ALA A 75 6.50 14.82 9.01
N LYS A 76 5.40 14.41 8.36
CA LYS A 76 4.06 14.96 8.67
C LYS A 76 3.58 14.62 10.09
N LYS A 77 4.12 13.54 10.67
CA LYS A 77 3.79 13.09 12.03
C LYS A 77 4.61 13.82 13.11
N GLU A 78 5.75 14.42 12.74
CA GLU A 78 6.52 15.31 13.62
C GLU A 78 6.02 16.76 13.60
N VAL A 79 5.48 17.26 12.47
CA VAL A 79 5.00 18.66 12.40
C VAL A 79 3.68 18.87 13.16
N GLU A 80 2.87 17.83 13.40
CA GLU A 80 1.65 17.93 14.22
C GLU A 80 1.90 17.72 15.73
N ALA A 81 3.15 17.46 16.13
CA ALA A 81 3.53 17.18 17.52
C ALA A 81 4.26 18.35 18.21
N HIS A 82 4.32 19.53 17.60
CA HIS A 82 4.87 20.74 18.21
C HIS A 82 3.80 21.85 18.29
N PRO A 83 3.26 22.16 19.49
CA PRO A 83 2.44 23.36 19.71
C PRO A 83 3.26 24.65 19.62
#